data_AF-A0A937VAV4-F1
#
_entry.id   AF-A0A937VAV4-F1
#
_cell.length_a   1.000
_cell.length_b   1.000
_cell.length_c   1.000
_cell.angle_alpha   90.00
_cell.angle_beta   90.00
_cell.angle_gamma   90.00
#
_symmetry.space_group_name_H-M   'P 1'
#
loop_
_entity.id
_entity.type
_entity.pdbx_description
1 polymer ?
#
loop_
_entity_poly.entity_id
_entity_poly.type
_entity_poly.pdbx_seq_one_letter_code
_entity_poly.pdbx_strand_id
1 'polypeptide(L)'
;LDSMFSREALFTLNNLLFMGILIVCFWGVIFPLISEIFTGQKVTVGPTFYERATGPLWAGLLLLMGVAPLSVYGRTSWANLGRAAWKPAAVSLLVPVAVVAFGARNVAAVLGYWLVGLVVAVVAYEFWRGALARRKLHGENLLLALGRLAGRNRRRYGGYIIHLGVVVMALGIIGIELYQTETQGTLARGEQLTLGRYVMTYDALSVFDTADGKNVARAVVTVYKDGRSVGELYPRRDFYYASEQPMTIPGVRSTLEDDFYVLLVDWQPIGTQGATFKVYHNPLVNFVWLGGLVFILGTLVAAWPDREPAGARARVPARAGVARA
;
A
#
# COMPACT_ATOMS: atom_id res chain seq x y z
N LEU A 1 -6.32 28.37 22.79
CA LEU A 1 -5.71 27.90 21.52
C LEU A 1 -4.78 26.77 21.87
N ASP A 2 -5.33 25.56 21.79
CA ASP A 2 -4.66 24.33 22.18
C ASP A 2 -3.43 24.05 21.33
N SER A 3 -2.42 23.41 21.92
CA SER A 3 -1.15 23.03 21.27
C SER A 3 -1.40 22.44 19.88
N MET A 4 -0.72 22.95 18.84
CA MET A 4 -0.79 22.41 17.46
C MET A 4 -0.42 20.92 17.35
N PHE A 5 0.13 20.33 18.41
CA PHE A 5 0.53 18.92 18.50
C PHE A 5 -0.30 18.12 19.51
N SER A 6 -1.47 18.62 19.91
CA SER A 6 -2.45 17.81 20.63
C SER A 6 -2.94 16.67 19.73
N ARG A 7 -3.41 15.57 20.34
CA ARG A 7 -3.93 14.44 19.57
C ARG A 7 -5.14 14.85 18.73
N GLU A 8 -5.92 15.82 19.22
CA GLU A 8 -7.06 16.43 18.55
C GLU A 8 -6.62 17.21 17.30
N ALA A 9 -5.56 18.01 17.40
CA ALA A 9 -5.00 18.74 16.26
C ALA A 9 -4.44 17.78 15.20
N LEU A 10 -3.71 16.74 15.61
CA LEU A 10 -3.18 15.73 14.69
C LEU A 10 -4.29 14.91 14.02
N PHE A 11 -5.37 14.62 14.74
CA PHE A 11 -6.54 13.95 14.17
C PHE A 11 -7.26 14.84 13.14
N THR A 12 -7.44 16.12 13.43
CA THR A 12 -8.00 17.09 12.49
C THR A 12 -7.13 17.23 11.24
N LEU A 13 -5.81 17.33 11.40
CA LEU A 13 -4.86 17.40 10.29
C LEU A 13 -4.89 16.12 9.43
N ASN A 14 -4.98 14.94 10.06
CA ASN A 14 -5.15 13.68 9.35
C ASN A 14 -6.39 13.67 8.46
N ASN A 15 -7.54 14.13 8.98
CA ASN A 15 -8.77 14.22 8.19
C ASN A 15 -8.67 15.25 7.07
N LEU A 16 -7.98 16.38 7.30
CA LEU A 16 -7.72 17.38 6.27
C LEU A 16 -6.88 16.81 5.13
N LEU A 17 -5.85 16.02 5.42
CA LEU A 17 -5.03 15.36 4.40
C LEU A 17 -5.85 14.35 3.59
N PHE A 18 -6.69 13.53 4.24
CA PHE A 18 -7.60 12.63 3.53
C PHE A 18 -8.59 13.38 2.63
N MET A 19 -9.14 14.49 3.11
CA MET A 19 -10.02 15.34 2.32
C MET A 19 -9.30 15.98 1.13
N GLY A 20 -8.03 16.38 1.32
CA GLY A 20 -7.18 16.86 0.23
C GLY A 20 -6.96 15.80 -0.85
N ILE A 21 -6.63 14.57 -0.46
CA ILE A 21 -6.49 13.45 -1.40
C ILE A 21 -7.81 13.20 -2.14
N LEU A 22 -8.94 13.19 -1.41
CA LEU A 22 -10.27 13.05 -2.01
C LEU A 22 -10.52 14.12 -3.08
N ILE A 23 -10.26 15.39 -2.78
CA ILE A 23 -10.47 16.50 -3.72
C ILE A 23 -9.59 16.34 -4.97
N VAL A 24 -8.32 15.98 -4.80
CA VAL A 24 -7.40 15.76 -5.93
C VAL A 24 -7.88 14.60 -6.81
N CYS A 25 -8.24 13.47 -6.20
CA CYS A 25 -8.72 12.30 -6.92
C CYS A 25 -10.04 12.59 -7.65
N PHE A 26 -10.99 13.21 -6.94
CA PHE A 26 -12.28 13.61 -7.48
C PHE A 26 -12.12 14.57 -8.66
N TRP A 27 -11.27 15.59 -8.53
CA TRP A 27 -10.97 16.52 -9.60
C TRP A 27 -10.40 15.79 -10.81
N GLY A 28 -9.38 14.95 -10.64
CA GLY A 28 -8.76 14.23 -11.75
C GLY A 28 -9.74 13.32 -12.52
N VAL A 29 -10.72 12.72 -11.83
CA VAL A 29 -11.75 11.89 -12.45
C VAL A 29 -12.79 12.72 -13.21
N ILE A 30 -13.20 13.88 -12.67
CA ILE A 30 -14.26 14.71 -13.26
C ILE A 30 -13.73 15.70 -14.31
N PHE A 31 -12.45 16.05 -14.26
CA PHE A 31 -11.85 17.04 -15.15
C PHE A 31 -12.08 16.78 -16.65
N PRO A 32 -11.99 15.53 -17.18
CA PRO A 32 -12.26 15.27 -18.60
C PRO A 32 -13.69 15.62 -19.02
N LEU A 33 -14.68 15.44 -18.13
CA LEU A 33 -16.08 15.79 -18.38
C LEU A 33 -16.25 17.32 -18.40
N ILE A 34 -15.63 18.02 -17.45
CA ILE A 34 -15.64 19.48 -17.41
C ILE A 34 -14.97 20.05 -18.66
N SER A 35 -13.79 19.56 -19.03
CA SER A 35 -13.07 20.06 -20.19
C SER A 35 -13.86 19.86 -21.47
N GLU A 36 -14.54 18.73 -21.63
CA GLU A 36 -15.40 18.45 -22.78
C GLU A 36 -16.53 19.47 -22.90
N ILE A 37 -17.20 19.80 -21.80
CA ILE A 37 -18.30 20.78 -21.80
C ILE A 37 -17.81 22.18 -22.23
N PHE A 38 -16.63 22.61 -21.77
CA PHE A 38 -16.15 23.97 -22.02
C PHE A 38 -15.27 24.13 -23.28
N THR A 39 -14.56 23.08 -23.69
CA THR A 39 -13.59 23.12 -24.80
C THR A 39 -13.98 22.25 -25.99
N GLY A 40 -14.98 21.37 -25.83
CA GLY A 40 -15.32 20.34 -26.82
C GLY A 40 -14.33 19.18 -26.88
N GLN A 41 -13.31 19.16 -26.02
CA GLN A 41 -12.28 18.11 -26.00
C GLN A 41 -12.11 17.52 -24.60
N LYS A 42 -11.95 16.19 -24.53
CA LYS A 42 -11.64 15.47 -23.29
C LYS A 42 -10.15 15.58 -22.98
N VAL A 43 -9.82 16.29 -21.91
CA VAL A 43 -8.46 16.40 -21.39
C VAL A 43 -8.35 15.46 -20.19
N THR A 44 -7.58 14.39 -20.36
CA THR A 44 -7.34 13.41 -19.29
C THR A 44 -6.05 13.74 -18.55
N VAL A 45 -6.11 13.75 -17.22
CA VAL A 45 -4.92 13.88 -16.39
C VAL A 45 -4.23 12.52 -16.24
N GLY A 46 -2.93 12.48 -16.54
CA GLY A 46 -2.13 11.26 -16.42
C GLY A 46 -1.55 11.03 -15.02
N PRO A 47 -0.78 9.94 -14.83
CA PRO A 47 -0.16 9.56 -13.55
C PRO A 47 0.60 10.71 -12.87
N THR A 48 1.36 11.49 -13.64
CA THR A 48 2.17 12.61 -13.14
C THR A 48 1.37 13.67 -12.38
N PHE A 49 0.11 13.91 -12.75
CA PHE A 49 -0.77 14.81 -12.00
C PHE A 49 -1.03 14.28 -10.59
N TYR A 50 -1.42 13.00 -10.50
CA TYR A 50 -1.75 12.35 -9.23
C TYR A 50 -0.51 12.20 -8.34
N GLU A 51 0.63 11.79 -8.91
CA GLU A 51 1.90 11.66 -8.18
C GLU A 51 2.31 12.99 -7.53
N ARG A 52 2.29 14.08 -8.31
CA ARG A 52 2.69 15.41 -7.82
C ARG A 52 1.71 15.96 -6.78
N ALA A 53 0.41 15.77 -6.99
CA ALA A 53 -0.61 16.35 -6.12
C ALA A 53 -0.83 15.53 -4.83
N THR A 54 -0.84 14.20 -4.92
CA THR A 54 -1.12 13.32 -3.77
C THR A 54 0.14 12.86 -3.04
N GLY A 55 1.30 12.80 -3.70
CA GLY A 55 2.56 12.34 -3.11
C GLY A 55 2.92 13.07 -1.80
N PRO A 56 2.92 14.42 -1.76
CA PRO A 56 3.16 15.18 -0.52
C PRO A 56 2.11 14.91 0.57
N LEU A 57 0.85 14.70 0.19
CA LEU A 57 -0.24 14.41 1.13
C LEU A 57 -0.06 13.02 1.77
N TRP A 58 0.29 12.02 0.97
CA TRP A 58 0.63 10.67 1.44
C TRP A 58 1.87 10.66 2.34
N ALA A 59 2.91 11.42 1.98
CA ALA A 59 4.08 11.61 2.85
C ALA A 59 3.68 12.25 4.20
N GLY A 60 2.79 13.24 4.18
CA GLY A 60 2.21 13.85 5.38
C GLY A 60 1.45 12.83 6.24
N LEU A 61 0.63 11.97 5.62
CA LEU A 61 -0.09 10.91 6.33
C LEU A 61 0.86 9.89 6.97
N LEU A 62 1.90 9.44 6.26
CA LEU A 62 2.90 8.54 6.84
C LEU A 62 3.64 9.18 8.02
N LEU A 63 3.99 10.47 7.90
CA LEU A 63 4.60 11.21 9.01
C LEU A 63 3.65 11.26 10.22
N LEU A 64 2.36 11.56 10.00
CA LEU A 64 1.37 11.55 11.07
C LEU A 64 1.19 10.17 11.69
N MET A 65 1.24 9.08 10.91
CA MET A 65 1.21 7.71 11.45
C MET A 65 2.39 7.42 12.38
N GLY A 66 3.55 8.07 12.16
CA GLY A 66 4.71 7.96 13.06
C GLY A 66 4.61 8.88 14.28
N VAL A 67 4.07 10.09 14.13
CA VAL A 67 4.06 11.08 15.22
C VAL A 67 2.84 10.96 16.13
N ALA A 68 1.64 10.72 15.58
CA ALA A 68 0.39 10.71 16.34
C ALA A 68 0.31 9.63 17.45
N PRO A 69 0.87 8.41 17.28
CA PRO A 69 0.93 7.43 18.37
C PRO A 69 1.69 7.91 19.61
N LEU A 70 2.67 8.79 19.42
CA LEU A 70 3.52 9.32 20.48
C LEU A 70 2.88 10.50 21.23
N SER A 71 1.80 11.06 20.70
CA SER A 71 1.06 12.16 21.34
C SER A 71 0.02 11.64 22.35
N VAL A 72 -0.12 12.38 23.45
CA VAL A 72 -1.11 12.13 24.52
C VAL A 72 -2.28 13.11 24.36
N TYR A 73 -3.49 12.65 24.69
CA TYR A 73 -4.71 13.48 24.73
C TYR A 73 -4.52 14.73 25.59
N GLY A 74 -4.99 15.89 25.11
CA GLY A 74 -4.85 17.18 25.79
C GLY A 74 -3.51 17.89 25.50
N ARG A 75 -2.66 18.06 26.51
CA ARG A 75 -1.47 18.94 26.42
C ARG A 75 -0.17 18.16 26.21
N THR A 76 0.08 17.73 24.98
CA THR A 76 1.44 17.32 24.61
C THR A 76 2.28 18.59 24.36
N SER A 77 3.28 18.83 25.21
CA SER A 77 4.29 19.86 24.95
C SER A 77 5.33 19.35 23.96
N TRP A 78 5.95 20.26 23.19
CA TRP A 78 7.04 19.95 22.26
C TRP A 78 8.16 19.12 22.89
N ALA A 79 8.51 19.42 24.15
CA ALA A 79 9.53 18.70 24.91
C ALA A 79 9.12 17.25 25.21
N ASN A 80 7.83 16.96 25.42
CA ASN A 80 7.36 15.61 25.71
C ASN A 80 7.33 14.75 24.43
N LEU A 81 6.87 15.33 23.32
CA LEU A 81 6.87 14.66 22.03
C LEU A 81 8.30 14.36 21.55
N GLY A 82 9.20 15.35 21.62
CA GLY A 82 10.61 15.16 21.28
C GLY A 82 11.29 14.08 22.12
N ARG A 83 11.04 14.06 23.45
CA ARG A 83 11.54 13.01 24.35
C ARG A 83 11.01 11.61 24.02
N ALA A 84 9.78 11.50 23.52
CA ALA A 84 9.20 10.23 23.10
C ALA A 84 9.71 9.79 21.72
N ALA A 85 9.94 10.74 20.81
CA ALA A 85 10.25 10.48 19.40
C ALA A 85 11.74 10.31 19.10
N TRP A 86 12.66 10.89 19.88
CA TRP A 86 14.08 10.92 19.48
C TRP A 86 14.70 9.53 19.30
N LYS A 87 14.35 8.54 20.14
CA LYS A 87 14.87 7.17 20.00
C LYS A 87 14.42 6.51 18.70
N PRO A 88 13.10 6.38 18.42
CA PRO A 88 12.66 5.79 17.17
C PRO A 88 13.08 6.62 15.95
N ALA A 89 13.14 7.96 16.05
CA ALA A 89 13.62 8.81 14.97
C ALA A 89 15.12 8.61 14.68
N ALA A 90 15.96 8.46 15.70
CA ALA A 90 17.38 8.17 15.51
C ALA A 90 17.59 6.79 14.88
N VAL A 91 16.82 5.77 15.32
CA VAL A 91 16.88 4.43 14.73
C VAL A 91 16.38 4.43 13.29
N SER A 92 15.36 5.22 12.96
CA SER A 92 14.82 5.26 11.59
C SER A 92 15.78 5.86 10.57
N LEU A 93 16.76 6.66 10.99
CA LEU A 93 17.81 7.19 10.11
C LEU A 93 18.74 6.09 9.56
N LEU A 94 18.74 4.89 10.13
CA LEU A 94 19.46 3.75 9.54
C LEU A 94 18.87 3.34 8.19
N VAL A 95 17.58 3.57 7.96
CA VAL A 95 16.89 3.22 6.71
C VAL A 95 17.38 4.04 5.51
N PRO A 96 17.39 5.39 5.53
CA PRO A 96 17.93 6.19 4.43
C PRO A 96 19.41 5.88 4.17
N VAL A 97 20.21 5.62 5.21
CA VAL A 97 21.62 5.21 5.06
C VAL A 97 21.72 3.88 4.31
N ALA A 98 20.93 2.88 4.70
CA ALA A 98 20.93 1.58 4.05
C ALA A 98 20.50 1.68 2.59
N VAL A 99 19.36 2.32 2.28
CA VAL A 99 18.86 2.39 0.89
C VAL A 99 19.81 3.16 -0.03
N VAL A 100 20.46 4.22 0.45
CA VAL A 100 21.49 4.95 -0.32
C VAL A 100 22.72 4.08 -0.55
N ALA A 101 23.16 3.33 0.46
CA ALA A 101 24.27 2.38 0.33
C ALA A 101 23.97 1.27 -0.69
N PHE A 102 22.72 0.81 -0.77
CA PHE A 102 22.24 -0.16 -1.78
C PHE A 102 21.93 0.45 -3.16
N GLY A 103 22.25 1.72 -3.39
CA GLY A 103 22.18 2.33 -4.72
C GLY A 103 20.96 3.21 -4.99
N ALA A 104 20.09 3.46 -4.01
CA ALA A 104 19.01 4.44 -4.19
C ALA A 104 19.61 5.84 -4.41
N ARG A 105 19.15 6.53 -5.46
CA ARG A 105 19.57 7.91 -5.80
C ARG A 105 18.43 8.90 -5.82
N ASN A 106 17.18 8.42 -5.94
CA ASN A 106 16.00 9.27 -5.95
C ASN A 106 15.70 9.79 -4.52
N VAL A 107 15.71 11.11 -4.33
CA VAL A 107 15.48 11.76 -3.03
C VAL A 107 14.08 11.46 -2.48
N ALA A 108 13.05 11.46 -3.34
CA ALA A 108 11.69 11.13 -2.92
C ALA A 108 11.58 9.68 -2.43
N ALA A 109 12.28 8.75 -3.09
CA ALA A 109 12.35 7.34 -2.64
C ALA A 109 13.01 7.23 -1.26
N VAL A 110 14.16 7.89 -1.07
CA VAL A 110 14.90 7.88 0.21
C VAL A 110 14.05 8.45 1.33
N LEU A 111 13.37 9.58 1.09
CA LEU A 111 12.45 10.20 2.05
C LEU A 111 11.25 9.28 2.36
N GLY A 112 10.64 8.66 1.33
CA GLY A 112 9.54 7.72 1.50
C GLY A 112 9.93 6.51 2.34
N TYR A 113 11.09 5.89 2.05
CA TYR A 113 11.61 4.78 2.85
C TYR A 113 11.98 5.20 4.27
N TRP A 114 12.51 6.41 4.47
CA TRP A 114 12.73 6.94 5.81
C TRP A 114 11.43 7.09 6.61
N LEU A 115 10.36 7.63 5.99
CA LEU A 115 9.04 7.74 6.63
C LEU A 115 8.48 6.36 7.00
N VAL A 116 8.58 5.38 6.11
CA VAL A 116 8.25 3.98 6.42
C VAL A 116 9.05 3.50 7.63
N GLY A 117 10.38 3.66 7.59
CA GLY A 117 11.28 3.28 8.68
C GLY A 117 10.92 3.95 10.01
N LEU A 118 10.50 5.20 9.98
CA LEU A 118 10.05 5.97 11.14
C LEU A 118 8.80 5.34 11.75
N VAL A 119 7.78 5.04 10.95
CA VAL A 119 6.55 4.41 11.47
C VAL A 119 6.86 3.03 12.06
N VAL A 120 7.66 2.20 11.38
CA VAL A 120 8.08 0.89 11.90
C VAL A 120 8.83 1.04 13.23
N ALA A 121 9.79 1.96 13.32
CA ALA A 121 10.57 2.20 14.53
C ALA A 121 9.69 2.66 15.69
N VAL A 122 8.72 3.55 15.43
CA VAL A 122 7.76 4.03 16.44
C VAL A 122 6.86 2.89 16.93
N VAL A 123 6.27 2.11 16.02
CA VAL A 123 5.42 0.98 16.40
C VAL A 123 6.21 -0.04 17.21
N ALA A 124 7.40 -0.43 16.73
CA ALA A 124 8.28 -1.36 17.46
C ALA A 124 8.63 -0.83 18.85
N TYR A 125 8.92 0.47 18.98
CA TYR A 125 9.21 1.11 20.25
C TYR A 125 8.02 1.09 21.23
N GLU A 126 6.80 1.31 20.74
CA GLU A 126 5.57 1.24 21.54
C GLU A 126 5.28 -0.19 22.05
N PHE A 127 5.44 -1.20 21.19
CA PHE A 127 5.33 -2.61 21.59
C PHE A 127 6.41 -2.99 22.61
N TRP A 128 7.66 -2.60 22.37
CA TRP A 128 8.79 -2.88 23.25
C TRP A 128 8.61 -2.27 24.64
N ARG A 129 8.26 -0.98 24.72
CA ARG A 129 8.01 -0.29 25.99
C ARG A 129 6.85 -0.91 26.76
N GLY A 130 5.74 -1.21 26.08
CA GLY A 130 4.58 -1.84 26.71
C GLY A 130 4.90 -3.23 27.26
N ALA A 131 5.64 -4.04 26.52
CA ALA A 131 6.04 -5.38 26.95
C ALA A 131 7.02 -5.34 28.13
N LEU A 132 8.02 -4.44 28.09
CA LEU A 132 8.95 -4.25 29.20
C LEU A 132 8.27 -3.78 30.49
N ALA A 133 7.30 -2.85 30.38
CA ALA A 133 6.53 -2.40 31.52
C ALA A 133 5.75 -3.56 32.17
N ARG A 134 5.09 -4.39 31.34
CA ARG A 134 4.39 -5.60 31.82
C ARG A 134 5.33 -6.61 32.47
N ARG A 135 6.48 -6.89 31.85
CA ARG A 135 7.49 -7.79 32.42
C ARG A 135 7.94 -7.32 33.80
N LYS A 136 8.20 -6.02 33.97
CA LYS A 136 8.59 -5.46 35.27
C LYS A 136 7.49 -5.52 36.33
N LEU A 137 6.24 -5.30 35.94
CA LEU A 137 5.09 -5.26 36.86
C LEU A 137 4.57 -6.67 37.23
N HIS A 138 4.67 -7.64 36.33
CA HIS A 138 4.03 -8.95 36.46
C HIS A 138 4.99 -10.14 36.41
N GLY A 139 6.30 -9.92 36.24
CA GLY A 139 7.30 -10.99 36.16
C GLY A 139 7.16 -11.92 34.93
N GLU A 140 6.37 -11.53 33.93
CA GLU A 140 6.07 -12.34 32.76
C GLU A 140 7.28 -12.44 31.80
N ASN A 141 7.39 -13.54 31.05
CA ASN A 141 8.33 -13.61 29.93
C ASN A 141 7.88 -12.64 28.80
N LEU A 142 8.82 -12.25 27.92
CA LEU A 142 8.56 -11.18 26.94
C LEU A 142 7.45 -11.53 25.94
N LEU A 143 7.39 -12.79 25.48
CA LEU A 143 6.40 -13.24 24.51
C LEU A 143 4.98 -13.26 25.11
N LEU A 144 4.84 -13.75 26.35
CA LEU A 144 3.58 -13.73 27.09
C LEU A 144 3.14 -12.30 27.38
N ALA A 145 4.09 -11.42 27.74
CA ALA A 145 3.82 -10.01 27.96
C ALA A 145 3.29 -9.34 26.69
N LEU A 146 3.87 -9.61 25.52
CA LEU A 146 3.40 -9.11 24.23
C LEU A 146 1.99 -9.62 23.88
N GLY A 147 1.75 -10.93 24.01
CA GLY A 147 0.45 -11.53 23.72
C GLY A 147 -0.66 -10.98 24.62
N ARG A 148 -0.40 -10.85 25.92
CA ARG A 148 -1.36 -10.28 26.88
C ARG A 148 -1.56 -8.78 26.71
N LEU A 149 -0.52 -8.06 26.29
CA LEU A 149 -0.58 -6.63 25.98
C LEU A 149 -1.51 -6.37 24.79
N ALA A 150 -1.31 -7.09 23.68
CA ALA A 150 -2.16 -7.01 22.51
C ALA A 150 -3.59 -7.48 22.80
N GLY A 151 -3.76 -8.56 23.57
CA GLY A 151 -5.06 -9.12 23.91
C GLY A 151 -5.91 -8.27 24.87
N ARG A 152 -5.29 -7.47 25.75
CA ARG A 152 -6.01 -6.61 26.71
C ARG A 152 -6.38 -5.24 26.13
N ASN A 153 -5.65 -4.76 25.13
CA ASN A 153 -5.90 -3.45 24.52
C ASN A 153 -5.99 -3.61 22.99
N ARG A 154 -6.92 -4.47 22.57
CA ARG A 154 -7.02 -4.95 21.19
C ARG A 154 -7.24 -3.82 20.20
N ARG A 155 -8.05 -2.82 20.54
CA ARG A 155 -8.27 -1.63 19.72
C ARG A 155 -6.97 -0.86 19.45
N ARG A 156 -6.14 -0.64 20.48
CA ARG A 156 -4.86 0.09 20.33
C ARG A 156 -3.86 -0.70 19.50
N TYR A 157 -3.62 -1.96 19.87
CA TYR A 157 -2.60 -2.78 19.21
C TYR A 157 -3.05 -3.28 17.83
N GLY A 158 -4.34 -3.52 17.63
CA GLY A 158 -4.93 -3.74 16.30
C GLY A 158 -4.76 -2.51 15.41
N GLY A 159 -4.95 -1.29 15.95
CA GLY A 159 -4.62 -0.05 15.26
C GLY A 159 -3.16 0.01 14.80
N TYR A 160 -2.20 -0.40 15.62
CA TYR A 160 -0.79 -0.47 15.21
C TYR A 160 -0.54 -1.53 14.13
N ILE A 161 -1.21 -2.68 14.17
CA ILE A 161 -1.12 -3.70 13.11
C ILE A 161 -1.68 -3.15 11.79
N ILE A 162 -2.81 -2.42 11.84
CA ILE A 162 -3.37 -1.72 10.67
C ILE A 162 -2.34 -0.75 10.07
N HIS A 163 -1.68 0.06 10.91
CA HIS A 163 -0.66 1.00 10.44
C HIS A 163 0.55 0.28 9.82
N LEU A 164 1.00 -0.83 10.42
CA LEU A 164 2.02 -1.68 9.80
C LEU A 164 1.57 -2.22 8.44
N GLY A 165 0.31 -2.62 8.30
CA GLY A 165 -0.26 -3.01 7.00
C GLY A 165 -0.14 -1.89 5.96
N VAL A 166 -0.51 -0.66 6.32
CA VAL A 166 -0.35 0.51 5.44
C VAL A 166 1.11 0.78 5.09
N VAL A 167 2.02 0.65 6.06
CA VAL A 167 3.45 0.85 5.83
C VAL A 167 4.04 -0.21 4.90
N VAL A 168 3.61 -1.47 5.02
CA VAL A 168 3.99 -2.54 4.09
C VAL A 168 3.44 -2.26 2.69
N MET A 169 2.22 -1.75 2.56
CA MET A 169 1.70 -1.28 1.27
C MET A 169 2.52 -0.13 0.69
N ALA A 170 2.90 0.84 1.52
CA ALA A 170 3.72 1.98 1.11
C ALA A 170 5.09 1.54 0.57
N LEU A 171 5.72 0.50 1.14
CA LEU A 171 6.95 -0.09 0.58
C LEU A 171 6.75 -0.59 -0.85
N GLY A 172 5.65 -1.30 -1.10
CA GLY A 172 5.31 -1.80 -2.43
C GLY A 172 5.01 -0.67 -3.41
N ILE A 173 4.25 0.34 -2.99
CA ILE A 173 3.92 1.52 -3.82
C ILE A 173 5.18 2.29 -4.19
N ILE A 174 6.08 2.58 -3.24
CA ILE A 174 7.36 3.25 -3.51
C ILE A 174 8.19 2.41 -4.52
N GLY A 175 8.17 1.08 -4.37
CA GLY A 175 8.81 0.15 -5.30
C GLY A 175 8.29 0.30 -6.73
N ILE A 176 6.97 0.28 -6.92
CA ILE A 176 6.35 0.40 -8.23
C ILE A 176 6.54 1.80 -8.81
N GLU A 177 6.20 2.85 -8.06
CA GLU A 177 6.20 4.23 -8.57
C GLU A 177 7.59 4.73 -8.95
N LEU A 178 8.64 4.29 -8.24
CA LEU A 178 9.99 4.85 -8.40
C LEU A 178 11.00 3.89 -9.01
N TYR A 179 10.71 2.59 -9.06
CA TYR A 179 11.63 1.57 -9.57
C TYR A 179 11.01 0.63 -10.62
N GLN A 180 9.75 0.84 -11.02
CA GLN A 180 9.23 0.17 -12.21
C GLN A 180 10.08 0.52 -13.43
N THR A 181 10.37 -0.50 -14.22
CA THR A 181 10.95 -0.31 -15.55
C THR A 181 10.01 -0.91 -16.58
N GLU A 182 9.95 -0.29 -17.76
CA GLU A 182 9.13 -0.76 -18.87
C GLU A 182 9.89 -0.65 -20.19
N THR A 183 9.51 -1.50 -21.13
CA THR A 183 9.91 -1.36 -22.53
C THR A 183 8.80 -1.87 -23.44
N GLN A 184 8.85 -1.47 -24.70
CA GLN A 184 7.87 -1.85 -25.71
C GLN A 184 8.59 -2.13 -27.03
N GLY A 185 8.13 -3.15 -27.75
CA GLY A 185 8.67 -3.50 -29.06
C GLY A 185 7.73 -4.39 -29.86
N THR A 186 7.85 -4.29 -31.18
CA THR A 186 7.17 -5.17 -32.15
C THR A 186 8.13 -6.29 -32.52
N LEU A 187 7.71 -7.54 -32.30
CA LEU A 187 8.54 -8.73 -32.46
C LEU A 187 7.95 -9.66 -33.51
N ALA A 188 8.76 -10.12 -34.46
CA ALA A 188 8.46 -11.30 -35.25
C ALA A 188 8.56 -12.56 -34.39
N ARG A 189 7.94 -13.65 -34.87
CA ARG A 189 7.98 -14.94 -34.17
C ARG A 189 9.42 -15.42 -34.01
N GLY A 190 9.82 -15.77 -32.79
CA GLY A 190 11.17 -16.16 -32.41
C GLY A 190 12.08 -15.00 -31.97
N GLU A 191 11.65 -13.74 -32.17
CA GLU A 191 12.41 -12.57 -31.70
C GLU A 191 12.21 -12.32 -30.20
N GLN A 192 13.12 -11.52 -29.65
CA GLN A 192 13.24 -11.29 -28.22
C GLN A 192 13.13 -9.80 -27.85
N LEU A 193 12.54 -9.54 -26.69
CA LEU A 193 12.52 -8.23 -26.05
C LEU A 193 13.18 -8.32 -24.68
N THR A 194 14.16 -7.45 -24.42
CA THR A 194 14.96 -7.47 -23.19
C THR A 194 14.58 -6.30 -22.29
N LEU A 195 14.41 -6.57 -20.99
CA LEU A 195 14.20 -5.57 -19.94
C LEU A 195 15.06 -5.91 -18.72
N GLY A 196 16.21 -5.26 -18.60
CA GLY A 196 17.17 -5.54 -17.54
C GLY A 196 17.65 -7.00 -17.57
N ARG A 197 17.36 -7.75 -16.51
CA ARG A 197 17.69 -9.18 -16.37
C ARG A 197 16.68 -10.13 -16.99
N TYR A 198 15.56 -9.60 -17.49
CA TYR A 198 14.51 -10.37 -18.14
C TYR A 198 14.64 -10.33 -19.66
N VAL A 199 14.42 -11.48 -20.29
CA VAL A 199 14.30 -11.61 -21.74
C VAL A 199 13.00 -12.35 -22.04
N MET A 200 12.16 -11.77 -22.88
CA MET A 200 10.92 -12.38 -23.35
C MET A 200 11.10 -12.78 -24.81
N THR A 201 10.74 -14.01 -25.16
CA THR A 201 10.71 -14.50 -26.55
C THR A 201 9.27 -14.64 -27.02
N TYR A 202 8.97 -14.18 -28.23
CA TYR A 202 7.63 -14.32 -28.82
C TYR A 202 7.49 -15.66 -29.57
N ASP A 203 6.70 -16.59 -29.04
CA ASP A 203 6.66 -17.96 -29.53
C ASP A 203 5.53 -18.23 -30.52
N ALA A 204 4.33 -17.73 -30.24
CA ALA A 204 3.15 -17.95 -31.08
C ALA A 204 2.01 -16.98 -30.76
N LEU A 205 1.06 -16.85 -31.69
CA LEU A 205 -0.21 -16.14 -31.49
C LEU A 205 -1.35 -16.98 -32.05
N SER A 206 -2.44 -17.07 -31.29
CA SER A 206 -3.70 -17.70 -31.69
C SER A 206 -4.84 -16.71 -31.52
N VAL A 207 -5.69 -16.59 -32.53
CA VAL A 207 -6.93 -15.79 -32.48
C VAL A 207 -8.10 -16.74 -32.69
N PHE A 208 -9.06 -16.72 -31.77
CA PHE A 208 -10.21 -17.63 -31.79
C PHE A 208 -11.42 -17.01 -31.08
N ASP A 209 -12.61 -17.45 -31.47
CA ASP A 209 -13.85 -17.09 -30.79
C ASP A 209 -14.18 -18.11 -29.70
N THR A 210 -14.80 -17.63 -28.63
CA THR A 210 -15.24 -18.46 -27.51
C THR A 210 -16.76 -18.53 -27.43
N ALA A 211 -17.28 -19.58 -26.80
CA ALA A 211 -18.72 -19.80 -26.67
C ALA A 211 -19.45 -18.72 -25.85
N ASP A 212 -18.74 -18.00 -24.98
CA ASP A 212 -19.25 -16.85 -24.21
C ASP A 212 -19.31 -15.54 -25.02
N GLY A 213 -19.13 -15.59 -26.34
CA GLY A 213 -19.37 -14.45 -27.22
C GLY A 213 -18.27 -13.40 -27.19
N LYS A 214 -17.01 -13.83 -27.18
CA LYS A 214 -15.86 -12.94 -27.33
C LYS A 214 -14.83 -13.52 -28.29
N ASN A 215 -14.11 -12.62 -28.96
CA ASN A 215 -12.90 -12.95 -29.70
C ASN A 215 -11.69 -12.85 -28.75
N VAL A 216 -10.77 -13.81 -28.81
CA VAL A 216 -9.57 -13.83 -27.98
C VAL A 216 -8.35 -13.91 -28.87
N ALA A 217 -7.51 -12.87 -28.82
CA ALA A 217 -6.15 -12.91 -29.34
C ALA A 217 -5.18 -13.21 -28.20
N ARG A 218 -4.61 -14.42 -28.18
CA ARG A 218 -3.70 -14.89 -27.13
C ARG A 218 -2.33 -15.16 -27.72
N ALA A 219 -1.30 -14.51 -27.17
CA ALA A 219 0.09 -14.82 -27.48
C ALA A 219 0.65 -15.83 -26.48
N VAL A 220 1.67 -16.58 -26.92
CA VAL A 220 2.53 -17.42 -26.10
C VAL A 220 3.89 -16.77 -26.10
N VAL A 221 4.42 -16.50 -24.91
CA VAL A 221 5.76 -15.93 -24.74
C VAL A 221 6.52 -16.70 -23.67
N THR A 222 7.78 -17.02 -23.95
CA THR A 222 8.68 -17.65 -22.98
C THR A 222 9.53 -16.58 -22.32
N VAL A 223 9.57 -16.58 -20.99
CA VAL A 223 10.34 -15.60 -20.21
C VAL A 223 11.57 -16.24 -19.61
N TYR A 224 12.69 -15.54 -19.71
CA TYR A 224 13.97 -15.90 -19.13
C TYR A 224 14.39 -14.84 -18.11
N LYS A 225 15.01 -15.26 -17.01
CA LYS A 225 15.64 -14.41 -16.00
C LYS A 225 17.08 -14.88 -15.82
N ASP A 226 18.05 -13.99 -16.06
CA ASP A 226 19.49 -14.33 -15.97
C ASP A 226 19.87 -15.56 -16.82
N GLY A 227 19.30 -15.66 -18.03
CA GLY A 227 19.54 -16.77 -18.98
C GLY A 227 18.82 -18.08 -18.67
N ARG A 228 18.07 -18.18 -17.56
CA ARG A 228 17.27 -19.37 -17.23
C ARG A 228 15.80 -19.14 -17.54
N SER A 229 15.14 -20.12 -18.18
CA SER A 229 13.70 -20.05 -18.40
C SER A 229 12.96 -20.04 -17.06
N VAL A 230 12.07 -19.06 -16.87
CA VAL A 230 11.23 -18.92 -15.67
C VAL A 230 9.76 -19.24 -15.95
N GLY A 231 9.44 -19.68 -17.18
CA GLY A 231 8.11 -20.15 -17.58
C GLY A 231 7.55 -19.46 -18.81
N GLU A 232 6.42 -19.97 -19.29
CA GLU A 232 5.62 -19.38 -20.35
C GLU A 232 4.53 -18.47 -19.75
N LEU A 233 4.26 -17.36 -20.43
CA LEU A 233 3.15 -16.46 -20.14
C LEU A 233 2.21 -16.37 -21.33
N TYR A 234 0.93 -16.09 -21.04
CA TYR A 234 -0.14 -16.08 -22.03
C TYR A 234 -0.90 -14.75 -22.06
N PRO A 235 -0.22 -13.63 -22.40
CA PRO A 235 -0.90 -12.34 -22.52
C PRO A 235 -1.95 -12.39 -23.63
N ARG A 236 -3.12 -11.79 -23.39
CA ARG A 236 -4.22 -11.79 -24.35
C ARG A 236 -5.01 -10.50 -24.41
N ARG A 237 -5.66 -10.29 -25.54
CA ARG A 237 -6.69 -9.26 -25.74
C ARG A 237 -8.01 -9.97 -26.03
N ASP A 238 -9.01 -9.70 -25.20
CA ASP A 238 -10.37 -10.20 -25.34
C ASP A 238 -11.25 -9.08 -25.92
N PHE A 239 -12.04 -9.35 -26.95
CA PHE A 239 -13.04 -8.42 -27.48
C PHE A 239 -14.42 -8.99 -27.26
N TYR A 240 -15.20 -8.35 -26.38
CA TYR A 240 -16.55 -8.77 -26.03
C TYR A 240 -17.55 -8.21 -27.05
N TYR A 241 -18.24 -9.09 -27.79
CA TYR A 241 -19.15 -8.65 -28.85
C TYR A 241 -20.37 -7.91 -28.31
N ALA A 242 -20.96 -8.38 -27.21
CA ALA A 242 -22.19 -7.81 -26.66
C ALA A 242 -22.02 -6.37 -26.14
N SER A 243 -20.83 -6.02 -25.65
CA SER A 243 -20.53 -4.67 -25.13
C SER A 243 -19.66 -3.85 -26.09
N GLU A 244 -19.20 -4.43 -27.19
CA GLU A 244 -18.24 -3.85 -28.13
C GLU A 244 -16.98 -3.30 -27.44
N GLN A 245 -16.53 -3.98 -26.38
CA GLN A 245 -15.42 -3.52 -25.55
C GLN A 245 -14.21 -4.46 -25.60
N PRO A 246 -13.00 -3.94 -25.89
CA PRO A 246 -11.77 -4.70 -25.71
C PRO A 246 -11.33 -4.70 -24.25
N MET A 247 -10.71 -5.80 -23.82
CA MET A 247 -10.06 -5.95 -22.52
C MET A 247 -8.68 -6.57 -22.72
N THR A 248 -7.66 -5.98 -22.10
CA THR A 248 -6.31 -6.55 -22.10
C THR A 248 -6.10 -7.34 -20.81
N ILE A 249 -5.69 -8.60 -20.94
CA ILE A 249 -5.37 -9.47 -19.82
C ILE A 249 -3.86 -9.76 -19.87
N PRO A 250 -3.09 -9.27 -18.88
CA PRO A 250 -1.65 -9.44 -18.87
C PRO A 250 -1.25 -10.91 -18.68
N GLY A 251 -0.14 -11.31 -19.30
CA GLY A 251 0.64 -12.45 -18.85
C GLY A 251 1.48 -12.00 -17.66
N VAL A 252 1.44 -12.71 -16.53
CA VAL A 252 2.11 -12.28 -15.30
C VAL A 252 2.92 -13.42 -14.69
N ARG A 253 4.18 -13.14 -14.38
CA ARG A 253 5.01 -13.97 -13.50
C ARG A 253 5.26 -13.19 -12.21
N SER A 254 4.66 -13.64 -11.11
CA SER A 254 4.78 -12.99 -9.80
C SER A 254 5.66 -13.78 -8.85
N THR A 255 6.54 -13.09 -8.12
CA THR A 255 7.34 -13.66 -7.03
C THR A 255 7.48 -12.68 -5.87
N LEU A 256 7.97 -13.14 -4.71
CA LEU A 256 8.18 -12.25 -3.57
C LEU A 256 9.14 -11.08 -3.85
N GLU A 257 10.07 -11.25 -4.79
CA GLU A 257 11.02 -10.20 -5.22
C GLU A 257 10.35 -9.20 -6.15
N ASP A 258 9.71 -9.69 -7.21
CA ASP A 258 9.22 -8.90 -8.33
C ASP A 258 8.12 -9.59 -9.13
N ASP A 259 7.39 -8.77 -9.88
CA ASP A 259 6.42 -9.21 -10.87
C ASP A 259 6.85 -8.76 -12.27
N PHE A 260 6.79 -9.67 -13.24
CA PHE A 260 7.05 -9.40 -14.66
C PHE A 260 5.75 -9.52 -15.44
N TYR A 261 5.31 -8.41 -16.03
CA TYR A 261 4.07 -8.32 -16.80
C TYR A 261 4.38 -8.22 -18.28
N VAL A 262 3.58 -8.91 -19.08
CA VAL A 262 3.58 -8.80 -20.54
C VAL A 262 2.18 -8.41 -20.99
N LEU A 263 2.08 -7.38 -21.80
CA LEU A 263 0.86 -6.95 -22.48
C LEU A 263 0.98 -7.19 -23.97
N LEU A 264 -0.04 -7.79 -24.57
CA LEU A 264 -0.23 -7.82 -26.02
C LEU A 264 -0.90 -6.51 -26.46
N VAL A 265 -0.12 -5.62 -27.07
CA VAL A 265 -0.57 -4.28 -27.47
C VAL A 265 -1.18 -4.32 -28.86
N ASP A 266 -0.52 -4.95 -29.83
CA ASP A 266 -0.98 -5.00 -31.22
C ASP A 266 -0.49 -6.27 -31.91
N TRP A 267 -1.21 -6.74 -32.93
CA TRP A 267 -0.89 -7.96 -33.68
C TRP A 267 -1.49 -8.00 -35.09
N GLN A 268 -2.09 -6.89 -35.56
CA GLN A 268 -2.74 -6.83 -36.86
C GLN A 268 -1.87 -6.11 -37.92
N PRO A 269 -1.87 -6.55 -39.19
CA PRO A 269 -2.58 -7.72 -39.72
C PRO A 269 -1.91 -9.04 -39.33
N ILE A 270 -2.74 -10.05 -39.05
CA ILE A 270 -2.29 -11.40 -38.69
C ILE A 270 -1.58 -12.01 -39.92
N GLY A 271 -0.27 -12.28 -39.80
CA GLY A 271 0.47 -13.12 -40.77
C GLY A 271 1.64 -12.46 -41.50
N THR A 272 1.89 -11.16 -41.38
CA THR A 272 3.01 -10.52 -42.09
C THR A 272 3.82 -9.51 -41.28
N GLN A 273 3.35 -9.07 -40.12
CA GLN A 273 4.08 -8.15 -39.25
C GLN A 273 3.93 -8.59 -37.79
N GLY A 274 5.02 -8.51 -37.03
CA GLY A 274 5.13 -9.04 -35.68
C GLY A 274 4.06 -8.55 -34.70
N ALA A 275 4.05 -9.13 -33.50
CA ALA A 275 3.18 -8.66 -32.42
C ALA A 275 3.92 -7.61 -31.57
N THR A 276 3.22 -6.53 -31.23
CA THR A 276 3.72 -5.50 -30.32
C THR A 276 3.42 -5.87 -28.90
N PHE A 277 4.46 -5.92 -28.08
CA PHE A 277 4.38 -6.19 -26.66
C PHE A 277 4.86 -5.00 -25.86
N LYS A 278 4.19 -4.74 -24.74
CA LYS A 278 4.69 -3.86 -23.69
C LYS A 278 4.95 -4.69 -22.45
N VAL A 279 6.15 -4.59 -21.90
CA VAL A 279 6.57 -5.37 -20.75
C VAL A 279 6.94 -4.47 -19.59
N TYR A 280 6.59 -4.90 -18.39
CA TYR A 280 6.87 -4.20 -17.15
C TYR A 280 7.60 -5.11 -16.18
N HIS A 281 8.62 -4.56 -15.53
CA HIS A 281 9.23 -5.15 -14.35
C HIS A 281 8.85 -4.29 -13.14
N ASN A 282 8.04 -4.88 -12.26
CA ASN A 282 7.46 -4.22 -11.11
C ASN A 282 8.04 -4.81 -9.82
N PRO A 283 9.06 -4.16 -9.22
CA PRO A 283 9.64 -4.65 -7.96
C PRO A 283 8.68 -4.41 -6.79
N LEU A 284 8.69 -5.33 -5.83
CA LEU A 284 7.98 -5.20 -4.54
C LEU A 284 6.44 -5.11 -4.61
N VAL A 285 5.79 -5.38 -5.74
CA VAL A 285 4.30 -5.34 -5.86
C VAL A 285 3.62 -6.19 -4.80
N ASN A 286 4.18 -7.37 -4.51
CA ASN A 286 3.61 -8.28 -3.52
C ASN A 286 3.57 -7.72 -2.09
N PHE A 287 4.32 -6.66 -1.79
CA PHE A 287 4.19 -5.95 -0.52
C PHE A 287 2.87 -5.17 -0.43
N VAL A 288 2.28 -4.73 -1.53
CA VAL A 288 0.93 -4.15 -1.52
C VAL A 288 -0.09 -5.19 -1.06
N TRP A 289 -0.04 -6.39 -1.62
CA TRP A 289 -0.93 -7.49 -1.24
C TRP A 289 -0.69 -7.96 0.20
N LEU A 290 0.57 -8.15 0.59
CA LEU A 290 0.95 -8.53 1.95
C LEU A 290 0.48 -7.49 2.97
N GLY A 291 0.67 -6.20 2.66
CA GLY A 291 0.21 -5.11 3.51
C GLY A 291 -1.33 -5.08 3.64
N GLY A 292 -2.05 -5.40 2.56
CA GLY A 292 -3.51 -5.59 2.60
C GLY A 292 -3.94 -6.73 3.54
N LEU A 293 -3.25 -7.87 3.50
CA LEU A 293 -3.51 -8.98 4.43
C LEU A 293 -3.24 -8.57 5.89
N VAL A 294 -2.13 -7.89 6.16
CA VAL A 294 -1.80 -7.39 7.50
C VAL A 294 -2.83 -6.36 7.98
N PHE A 295 -3.29 -5.48 7.09
CA PHE A 295 -4.36 -4.52 7.38
C PHE A 295 -5.66 -5.21 7.80
N ILE A 296 -6.07 -6.25 7.07
CA ILE A 296 -7.27 -7.05 7.38
C ILE A 296 -7.11 -7.72 8.75
N LEU A 297 -5.97 -8.36 9.01
CA LEU A 297 -5.70 -8.99 10.31
C LEU A 297 -5.75 -7.97 11.46
N GLY A 298 -5.13 -6.79 11.27
CA GLY A 298 -5.19 -5.71 12.25
C GLY A 298 -6.61 -5.22 12.51
N THR A 299 -7.44 -5.14 11.46
CA THR A 299 -8.86 -4.80 11.56
C THR A 299 -9.63 -5.84 12.36
N LEU A 300 -9.41 -7.13 12.11
CA LEU A 300 -10.03 -8.21 12.87
C LEU A 300 -9.63 -8.15 14.36
N VAL A 301 -8.36 -7.86 14.67
CA VAL A 301 -7.89 -7.67 16.05
C VAL A 301 -8.56 -6.45 16.69
N ALA A 302 -8.59 -5.31 15.99
CA ALA A 302 -9.12 -4.05 16.52
C ALA A 302 -10.65 -4.09 16.76
N ALA A 303 -11.37 -4.82 15.90
CA ALA A 303 -12.82 -5.00 16.00
C ALA A 303 -13.23 -6.11 16.98
N TRP A 304 -12.29 -6.92 17.48
CA TRP A 304 -12.60 -8.03 18.36
C TRP A 304 -13.18 -7.54 19.70
N PRO A 305 -14.34 -8.04 20.15
CA PRO A 305 -14.99 -7.56 21.38
C PRO A 305 -14.09 -7.68 22.60
N ASP A 306 -14.01 -6.61 23.38
CA ASP A 306 -13.40 -6.66 24.70
C ASP A 306 -14.23 -7.58 25.60
N ARG A 307 -13.57 -8.37 26.46
CA ARG A 307 -14.28 -9.11 27.49
C ARG A 307 -14.86 -8.06 28.44
N GLU A 308 -16.19 -7.96 28.51
CA GLU A 308 -16.83 -7.10 29.49
C GLU A 308 -16.24 -7.41 30.87
N PRO A 309 -15.79 -6.40 31.64
CA PRO A 309 -15.42 -6.64 33.02
C PRO A 309 -16.68 -7.11 33.75
N ALA A 310 -16.70 -8.40 34.10
CA ALA A 310 -17.70 -8.98 34.99
C ALA A 310 -17.69 -8.20 36.32
N GLY A 311 -18.58 -7.21 36.46
CA GLY A 311 -18.56 -6.34 37.64
C GLY A 311 -19.37 -5.05 37.57
N ALA A 312 -19.93 -4.67 36.42
CA ALA A 312 -20.82 -3.50 36.32
C ALA A 312 -22.31 -3.90 36.24
N ARG A 313 -22.73 -4.96 36.95
CA ARG A 313 -24.14 -5.00 37.40
C ARG A 313 -24.26 -3.93 38.47
N ALA A 314 -24.78 -2.77 38.07
CA ALA A 314 -25.12 -1.68 38.96
C ALA A 314 -25.81 -2.25 40.21
N ARG A 315 -25.16 -2.12 41.37
CA ARG A 315 -25.85 -2.27 42.65
C ARG A 315 -26.85 -1.12 42.69
N VAL A 316 -28.10 -1.42 42.30
CA VAL A 316 -29.22 -0.52 42.57
C VAL A 316 -29.29 -0.40 44.09
N PRO A 317 -29.11 0.80 44.68
CA PRO A 317 -29.29 0.96 46.11
C PRO A 317 -30.76 0.68 46.42
N ALA A 318 -31.02 -0.31 47.29
CA ALA A 318 -32.35 -0.57 47.81
C ALA A 318 -32.85 0.72 48.46
N ARG A 319 -33.95 1.29 47.95
CA ARG A 319 -34.63 2.43 48.56
C ARG A 319 -34.99 2.06 50.00
N ALA A 320 -34.44 2.78 50.97
CA ALA A 320 -34.87 2.71 52.35
C ALA A 320 -36.37 3.07 52.41
N GLY A 321 -37.16 2.17 52.99
CA GLY A 321 -38.58 2.38 53.18
C GLY A 321 -38.85 3.60 54.05
N VAL A 322 -39.72 4.49 53.57
CA VAL A 322 -40.26 5.60 54.33
C VAL A 322 -41.17 5.01 55.40
N ALA A 323 -40.77 5.10 56.67
CA ALA A 323 -41.64 4.85 57.79
C ALA A 323 -42.69 5.97 57.87
N ARG A 324 -43.97 5.61 57.75
CA ARG A 324 -45.08 6.49 58.12
C ARG A 324 -45.31 6.37 59.63
N ALA A 325 -45.30 7.51 60.32
CA ALA A 325 -45.96 7.73 61.59
C ALA A 325 -47.06 8.78 61.35
#